data_AF-A0A3M2C5W7-F1
#
_entry.id   AF-A0A3M2C5W7-F1
#
_cell.length_a   1.000
_cell.length_b   1.000
_cell.length_c   1.000
_cell.angle_alpha   90.00
_cell.angle_beta   90.00
_cell.angle_gamma   90.00
#
_symmetry.space_group_name_H-M   'P 1'
#
loop_
_entity.id
_entity.type
_entity.pdbx_description
1 polymer ?
#
loop_
_entity_poly.entity_id
_entity_poly.type
_entity_poly.pdbx_seq_one_letter_code
_entity_poly.pdbx_strand_id
1 'polypeptide(L)' 'MRERITSAIEGFADSGRGDVRRLQGTRERIYRLRVGQWRIFFSLEARLMVLVLRALPRSGAY' A
#
# COMPACT_ATOMS: atom_id res chain seq x y z
N MET A 1 -8.39 12.92 4.75
CA MET A 1 -7.18 12.25 4.18
C MET A 1 -6.98 10.86 4.77
N ARG A 2 -6.91 10.74 6.11
CA ARG A 2 -6.81 9.44 6.82
C ARG A 2 -7.87 8.43 6.36
N GLU A 3 -9.14 8.83 6.35
CA GLU A 3 -10.27 7.99 5.91
C GLU A 3 -10.11 7.46 4.48
N ARG A 4 -9.58 8.28 3.56
CA ARG A 4 -9.33 7.85 2.17
C ARG A 4 -8.23 6.79 2.08
N ILE A 5 -7.22 6.87 2.95
CA ILE A 5 -6.15 5.86 3.02
C ILE A 5 -6.71 4.57 3.62
N THR A 6 -7.42 4.66 4.74
CA THR A 6 -8.03 3.52 5.42
C THR A 6 -9.00 2.78 4.49
N SER A 7 -9.95 3.49 3.88
CA SER A 7 -10.92 2.89 2.94
C SER A 7 -10.25 2.26 1.73
N ALA A 8 -9.14 2.83 1.23
CA ALA A 8 -8.40 2.24 0.13
C ALA A 8 -7.64 0.96 0.53
N ILE A 9 -7.14 0.88 1.77
CA ILE A 9 -6.50 -0.32 2.32
C ILE A 9 -7.53 -1.41 2.56
N GLU A 10 -8.67 -1.07 3.17
CA GLU A 10 -9.79 -2.00 3.40
C GLU A 10 -10.33 -2.55 2.07
N GLY A 11 -10.60 -1.67 1.11
CA GLY A 11 -11.06 -2.10 -0.22
C GLY A 11 -10.03 -2.98 -0.95
N PHE A 12 -8.74 -2.73 -0.75
CA PHE A 12 -7.70 -3.63 -1.24
C PHE A 12 -7.68 -4.97 -0.49
N ALA A 13 -7.82 -4.97 0.83
CA ALA A 13 -7.83 -6.19 1.64
C ALA A 13 -9.00 -7.12 1.27
N ASP A 14 -10.19 -6.55 1.01
CA ASP A 14 -11.39 -7.31 0.66
C ASP A 14 -11.35 -7.86 -0.77
N SER A 15 -10.86 -7.07 -1.73
CA SER A 15 -11.02 -7.37 -3.16
C SER A 15 -9.72 -7.72 -3.89
N GLY A 16 -8.57 -7.42 -3.30
CA GLY A 16 -7.26 -7.45 -3.96
C GLY A 16 -7.08 -6.40 -5.07
N ARG A 17 -8.05 -5.49 -5.27
CA ARG A 17 -8.05 -4.51 -6.37
C ARG A 17 -7.44 -3.18 -5.95
N GLY A 18 -6.83 -2.49 -6.89
CA GLY A 18 -6.23 -1.16 -6.72
C GLY A 18 -5.02 -0.93 -7.62
N ASP A 19 -4.50 0.30 -7.65
CA ASP A 19 -3.19 0.58 -8.28
C ASP A 19 -2.09 0.12 -7.32
N VAL A 20 -1.90 -1.21 -7.30
CA VAL A 20 -0.93 -1.91 -6.48
C VAL A 20 0.20 -2.41 -7.37
N ARG A 21 1.44 -2.13 -6.98
CA ARG A 21 2.62 -2.72 -7.60
C ARG A 21 3.59 -3.21 -6.54
N ARG A 22 4.20 -4.36 -6.80
CA ARG A 22 5.34 -4.83 -6.00
C ARG A 22 6.56 -3.94 -6.28
N LEU A 23 7.28 -3.55 -5.24
CA LEU A 23 8.56 -2.87 -5.39
C LEU A 23 9.64 -3.83 -5.88
N GLN A 24 10.47 -3.35 -6.79
CA GLN A 24 11.64 -4.08 -7.27
C GLN A 24 12.88 -3.70 -6.44
N GLY A 25 13.92 -4.54 -6.48
CA GLY A 25 15.19 -4.26 -5.81
C GLY A 25 15.20 -4.47 -4.29
N THR A 26 14.12 -4.98 -3.71
CA THR A 26 14.03 -5.35 -2.29
C THR A 26 13.87 -6.87 -2.16
N ARG A 27 14.56 -7.47 -1.17
CA ARG A 27 14.40 -8.89 -0.82
C ARG A 27 13.03 -9.18 -0.20
N GLU A 28 12.44 -8.16 0.43
CA GLU A 28 11.13 -8.25 1.07
C GLU A 28 9.99 -8.13 0.06
N ARG A 29 8.84 -8.72 0.38
CA ARG A 29 7.62 -8.61 -0.43
C ARG A 29 6.89 -7.31 -0.09
N ILE A 30 7.47 -6.19 -0.50
CA ILE A 30 6.88 -4.85 -0.32
C ILE A 30 6.06 -4.48 -1.55
N TYR A 31 4.88 -3.95 -1.30
CA TYR A 31 3.93 -3.46 -2.28
C TYR A 31 3.66 -1.98 -2.06
N ARG A 32 3.23 -1.30 -3.12
CA ARG A 32 2.85 0.10 -3.12
C ARG A 32 1.43 0.23 -3.67
N LEU A 33 0.50 0.70 -2.85
CA LEU A 33 -0.83 1.15 -3.26
C LEU A 33 -0.81 2.66 -3.51
N ARG A 34 -1.31 3.09 -4.67
CA ARG A 34 -1.49 4.52 -4.98
C ARG A 34 -2.88 4.98 -4.55
N VAL A 35 -2.92 6.03 -3.72
CA VAL A 35 -4.15 6.68 -3.27
C VAL A 35 -4.07 8.16 -3.61
N GLY A 36 -4.48 8.53 -4.83
CA GLY A 36 -4.32 9.88 -5.34
C GLY A 36 -2.85 10.32 -5.38
N GLN A 37 -2.49 11.29 -4.52
CA GLN A 37 -1.11 11.78 -4.35
C GLN A 37 -0.28 10.96 -3.36
N TRP A 38 -0.87 10.00 -2.65
CA TRP A 38 -0.19 9.24 -1.61
C TRP A 38 0.27 7.87 -2.11
N ARG A 39 1.39 7.42 -1.55
CA ARG A 39 1.96 6.09 -1.77
C ARG A 39 1.98 5.39 -0.44
N ILE A 40 1.22 4.30 -0.36
CA ILE A 40 1.11 3.47 0.82
C ILE A 40 1.97 2.24 0.56
N PHE A 41 3.02 2.08 1.35
CA PHE A 41 3.91 0.93 1.30
C PHE A 41 3.47 -0.08 2.33
N PHE A 42 3.29 -1.33 1.92
CA PHE A 42 2.81 -2.39 2.80
C PHE A 42 3.41 -3.75 2.43
N SER A 43 3.37 -4.69 3.37
CA SER A 43 3.64 -6.10 3.13
C SER A 43 2.36 -6.93 3.32
N LEU A 44 2.33 -8.11 2.68
CA LEU A 44 1.28 -9.11 2.88
C LEU A 44 1.85 -10.22 3.76
N GLU A 45 1.39 -10.28 5.01
CA GLU A 45 1.76 -11.35 5.93
C GLU A 45 0.69 -12.44 5.93
N ALA A 46 1.15 -13.70 5.89
CA ALA A 46 0.30 -14.90 5.91
C ALA A 46 -0.87 -14.91 4.89
N ARG A 47 -0.80 -14.09 3.84
CA ARG A 47 -1.85 -13.82 2.82
C ARG A 47 -3.15 -13.20 3.35
N LEU A 48 -3.25 -12.89 4.64
CA LEU A 48 -4.49 -12.41 5.27
C LEU A 48 -4.31 -11.06 5.98
N MET A 49 -3.08 -10.60 6.17
CA MET A 49 -2.79 -9.34 6.85
C MET A 49 -2.05 -8.36 5.95
N VAL A 50 -2.58 -7.14 5.86
CA VAL A 50 -1.92 -6.00 5.22
C VAL A 50 -1.18 -5.21 6.30
N LEU A 51 0.14 -5.33 6.37
CA LEU A 51 0.95 -4.54 7.28
C LEU A 51 1.41 -3.26 6.59
N VAL A 52 0.86 -2.12 7.02
CA VAL A 52 1.27 -0.81 6.50
C VAL A 52 2.61 -0.41 7.10
N LEU A 53 3.62 -0.25 6.24
CA LEU A 53 4.96 0.15 6.63
C LEU A 53 5.10 1.68 6.66
N ARG A 54 4.66 2.35 5.60
CA ARG A 54 4.73 3.81 5.45
C ARG A 54 3.60 4.35 4.59
N ALA A 55 3.12 5.54 4.93
CA ALA A 55 2.20 6.32 4.11
C ALA A 55 2.84 7.68 3.81
N LEU A 56 3.26 7.90 2.57
CA LEU A 56 4.02 9.09 2.18
C LEU A 56 3.31 9.85 1.06
N PRO A 57 3.35 11.19 1.07
CA PRO A 57 2.96 11.98 -0.10
C PRO A 57 3.96 11.73 -1.24
N ARG A 58 3.55 12.02 -2.49
CA ARG A 58 4.38 11.81 -3.69
C ARG A 58 5.81 12.36 -3.56
N SER A 59 5.97 13.51 -2.91
CA SER A 59 7.25 14.20 -2.73
C SER A 59 8.23 13.51 -1.78
N GLY A 60 7.76 12.60 -0.92
CA GLY A 60 8.62 11.86 0.02
C GLY A 60 8.70 10.35 -0.29
N ALA A 61 8.05 9.89 -1.36
CA ALA A 61 7.97 8.47 -1.70
C ALA A 61 9.02 8.01 -2.74
N TYR A 62 9.81 8.95 -3.25
CA TYR A 62 10.91 8.75 -4.20
C TYR A 62 12.16 9.46 -3.68
#